data_AF-A0AB35MP50-F1
#
_entry.id   AF-A0AB35MP50-F1
#
_cell.length_a   1.000
_cell.length_b   1.000
_cell.length_c   1.000
_cell.angle_alpha   90.00
_cell.angle_beta   90.00
_cell.angle_gamma   90.00
#
_symmetry.space_group_name_H-M   'P 1'
#
loop_
_entity.id
_entity.type
_entity.pdbx_description
1 polymer ?
#
loop_
_entity_poly.entity_id
_entity_poly.type
_entity_poly.pdbx_seq_one_letter_code
_entity_poly.pdbx_strand_id
1 'polypeptide(L)'
;METYQVSAESSVDSIDEKLMELQQELVKKTNSKEVYDEIAEQIFEIREQRQQATMDTVQSDEQISHITDLQDFIKAQTADLTEFDEALVKRWLKQITVWPDHCTVELKSGVSVDIDR
;
A
#
# COMPACT_ATOMS: atom_id res chain seq x y z
N MET A 1 8.73 7.95 -4.35
CA MET A 1 7.39 7.40 -4.65
C MET A 1 7.65 5.98 -5.11
N GLU A 2 7.62 5.04 -4.16
CA GLU A 2 7.86 3.61 -4.46
C GLU A 2 6.58 3.02 -5.02
N THR A 3 6.63 2.60 -6.28
CA THR A 3 5.52 1.92 -6.94
C THR A 3 5.40 0.52 -6.35
N TYR A 4 4.35 0.28 -5.56
CA TYR A 4 3.94 -1.07 -5.17
C TYR A 4 3.60 -1.84 -6.45
N GLN A 5 4.52 -2.69 -6.90
CA GLN A 5 4.31 -3.57 -8.03
C GLN A 5 3.35 -4.68 -7.59
N VAL A 6 2.05 -4.50 -7.87
CA VAL A 6 1.17 -5.64 -8.07
C VAL A 6 1.77 -6.44 -9.23
N SER A 7 2.10 -7.70 -8.98
CA SER A 7 2.63 -8.62 -9.98
C SER A 7 1.73 -8.58 -11.22
N ALA A 8 2.31 -8.30 -12.39
CA ALA A 8 1.55 -8.01 -13.60
C ALA A 8 0.63 -9.15 -14.08
N GLU A 9 0.79 -10.36 -13.54
CA GLU A 9 0.00 -11.54 -13.90
C GLU A 9 -1.40 -11.60 -13.28
N SER A 10 -1.65 -10.89 -12.17
CA SER A 10 -2.93 -10.85 -11.45
C SER A 10 -3.62 -9.49 -11.50
N SER A 11 -3.18 -8.59 -12.39
CA SER A 11 -3.84 -7.31 -12.61
C SER A 11 -5.21 -7.52 -13.27
N VAL A 12 -6.15 -6.60 -13.03
CA VAL A 12 -7.44 -6.62 -13.73
C VAL A 12 -7.24 -6.61 -15.25
N ASP A 13 -6.24 -5.88 -15.74
CA ASP A 13 -5.93 -5.79 -17.18
C ASP A 13 -5.47 -7.14 -17.75
N SER A 14 -4.58 -7.85 -17.06
CA SER A 14 -4.09 -9.17 -17.51
C SER A 14 -5.18 -10.24 -17.43
N ILE A 15 -6.11 -10.11 -16.48
CA ILE A 15 -7.29 -10.95 -16.36
C ILE A 15 -8.25 -10.68 -17.54
N ASP A 16 -8.48 -9.42 -17.89
CA ASP A 16 -9.34 -9.04 -19.01
C ASP A 16 -8.80 -9.52 -20.37
N GLU A 17 -7.48 -9.48 -20.59
CA GLU A 17 -6.84 -10.05 -21.79
C GLU A 17 -7.10 -11.56 -21.91
N LYS A 18 -6.86 -12.33 -20.85
CA LYS A 18 -7.13 -13.79 -20.83
C LYS A 18 -8.61 -14.11 -21.05
N LEU A 19 -9.50 -13.31 -20.46
CA LEU A 19 -10.94 -13.45 -20.60
C LEU A 19 -11.38 -13.20 -22.05
N MET A 20 -10.75 -12.24 -22.74
CA MET A 20 -10.99 -11.97 -24.16
C MET A 20 -10.56 -13.15 -25.05
N GLU A 21 -9.40 -13.75 -24.79
CA GLU A 21 -8.91 -14.92 -25.54
C GLU A 21 -9.84 -16.13 -25.39
N LEU A 22 -10.21 -16.48 -24.15
CA LEU A 22 -11.10 -17.62 -23.88
C LEU A 22 -12.51 -17.41 -24.48
N GLN A 23 -13.03 -16.18 -24.48
CA GLN A 23 -14.29 -15.88 -25.15
C GLN A 23 -14.20 -16.07 -26.67
N GLN A 24 -13.09 -15.67 -27.30
CA GLN A 24 -12.88 -15.92 -28.72
C GLN A 24 -12.77 -17.41 -29.03
N GLU A 25 -12.08 -18.17 -28.18
CA GLU A 25 -11.96 -19.62 -28.31
C GLU A 25 -13.31 -20.33 -28.15
N LEU A 26 -14.13 -19.89 -27.18
CA LEU A 26 -15.48 -20.40 -26.97
C LEU A 26 -16.36 -20.23 -28.21
N VAL A 27 -16.31 -19.05 -28.85
CA VAL A 27 -17.05 -18.77 -30.09
C VAL A 27 -16.58 -19.69 -31.22
N LYS A 28 -15.27 -19.92 -31.35
CA LYS A 28 -14.70 -20.82 -32.36
C LYS A 28 -15.18 -22.26 -32.14
N LYS A 29 -15.10 -22.79 -30.93
CA LYS A 29 -15.53 -24.17 -30.60
C LYS A 29 -17.03 -24.38 -30.76
N THR A 30 -17.83 -23.38 -30.41
CA THR A 30 -19.29 -23.40 -30.65
C THR A 30 -19.60 -23.49 -32.15
N ASN A 31 -18.89 -22.71 -32.97
CA ASN A 31 -19.05 -22.74 -34.43
C ASN A 31 -18.57 -24.06 -35.06
N SER A 32 -17.54 -24.71 -34.50
CA SER A 32 -17.08 -26.04 -34.95
C SER A 32 -17.85 -27.22 -34.35
N LYS A 33 -18.85 -26.97 -33.48
CA LYS A 33 -19.60 -27.99 -32.71
C LYS A 33 -18.70 -28.91 -31.87
N GLU A 34 -17.57 -28.38 -31.41
CA GLU A 34 -16.67 -29.04 -30.48
C GLU A 34 -17.17 -28.89 -29.03
N VAL A 35 -16.71 -29.78 -28.15
CA VAL A 35 -16.99 -29.68 -26.71
C VAL A 35 -16.25 -28.48 -26.14
N TYR A 36 -16.95 -27.66 -25.36
CA TYR A 36 -16.45 -26.38 -24.84
C TYR A 36 -16.59 -26.22 -23.31
N ASP A 37 -17.01 -27.28 -22.61
CA ASP A 37 -17.28 -27.24 -21.16
C ASP A 37 -16.07 -26.76 -20.35
N GLU A 38 -14.87 -27.19 -20.73
CA GLU A 38 -13.61 -26.76 -20.09
C GLU A 38 -13.33 -25.25 -20.25
N ILE A 39 -13.70 -24.66 -21.39
CA ILE A 39 -13.54 -23.22 -21.63
C ILE A 39 -14.59 -22.45 -20.83
N ALA A 40 -15.80 -22.98 -20.73
CA ALA A 40 -16.87 -22.37 -19.93
C ALA A 40 -16.51 -22.35 -18.43
N GLU A 41 -15.90 -23.42 -17.91
CA GLU A 41 -15.42 -23.51 -16.53
C GLU A 41 -14.26 -22.52 -16.28
N GLN A 42 -13.27 -22.46 -17.17
CA GLN A 42 -12.18 -21.48 -17.07
C GLN A 42 -12.66 -20.02 -17.12
N ILE A 43 -13.65 -19.71 -17.96
CA ILE A 43 -14.27 -18.37 -18.00
C ILE A 43 -14.96 -18.04 -16.66
N PHE A 44 -15.58 -19.03 -16.01
CA PHE A 44 -16.21 -18.84 -14.72
C PHE A 44 -15.17 -18.51 -13.63
N GLU A 45 -14.12 -19.33 -13.54
CA GLU A 45 -13.03 -19.13 -12.57
C GLU A 45 -12.32 -17.78 -12.75
N ILE A 46 -12.00 -17.41 -13.99
CA ILE A 46 -11.34 -16.14 -14.30
C ILE A 46 -12.21 -14.92 -13.97
N ARG A 47 -13.53 -15.03 -14.11
CA ARG A 47 -14.45 -13.96 -13.71
C ARG A 47 -14.50 -13.77 -12.20
N GLU A 48 -14.47 -14.86 -11.44
CA GLU A 48 -14.38 -14.82 -9.98
C GLU A 48 -13.07 -14.17 -9.53
N GLN A 49 -11.95 -14.57 -10.15
CA GLN A 49 -10.64 -13.96 -9.91
C GLN A 49 -10.64 -12.46 -10.24
N ARG A 50 -11.27 -12.03 -11.34
CA ARG A 50 -11.40 -10.61 -11.69
C ARG A 50 -12.15 -9.83 -10.63
N GLN A 51 -13.26 -10.39 -10.14
CA GLN A 51 -14.07 -9.76 -9.11
C GLN A 51 -13.25 -9.57 -7.83
N GLN A 52 -12.52 -10.59 -7.41
CA GLN A 52 -11.65 -10.50 -6.24
C GLN A 52 -10.56 -9.45 -6.43
N ALA A 53 -9.84 -9.47 -7.57
CA ALA A 53 -8.80 -8.48 -7.87
C ALA A 53 -9.33 -7.04 -7.86
N THR A 54 -10.56 -6.83 -8.35
CA THR A 54 -11.19 -5.50 -8.33
C THR A 54 -11.54 -5.05 -6.91
N MET A 55 -11.95 -5.97 -6.04
CA MET A 55 -12.23 -5.63 -4.63
C MET A 55 -10.93 -5.31 -3.88
N ASP A 56 -9.88 -6.08 -4.13
CA ASP A 56 -8.57 -5.89 -3.51
C ASP A 56 -7.94 -4.55 -3.95
N THR A 57 -8.09 -4.15 -5.22
CA THR A 57 -7.61 -2.84 -5.69
C THR A 57 -8.38 -1.69 -5.04
N VAL A 58 -9.72 -1.76 -4.96
CA VAL A 58 -10.54 -0.73 -4.29
C VAL A 58 -10.13 -0.59 -2.82
N GLN A 59 -9.98 -1.71 -2.11
CA GLN A 59 -9.56 -1.69 -0.71
C GLN A 59 -8.14 -1.11 -0.55
N SER A 60 -7.23 -1.42 -1.47
CA SER A 60 -5.87 -0.87 -1.47
C SER A 60 -5.87 0.63 -1.79
N ASP A 61 -6.66 1.08 -2.74
CA ASP A 61 -6.78 2.50 -3.13
C ASP A 61 -7.34 3.34 -1.98
N GLU A 62 -8.36 2.84 -1.26
CA GLU A 62 -8.89 3.50 -0.06
C GLU A 62 -7.81 3.64 1.03
N GLN A 63 -7.03 2.58 1.26
CA GLN A 63 -5.92 2.62 2.23
C GLN A 63 -4.84 3.61 1.81
N ILE A 64 -4.46 3.63 0.52
CA ILE A 64 -3.47 4.56 -0.03
C ILE A 64 -3.95 6.00 0.08
N SER A 65 -5.23 6.27 -0.22
CA SER A 65 -5.85 7.59 -0.06
C SER A 65 -5.74 8.04 1.40
N HIS A 66 -6.14 7.18 2.34
CA HIS A 66 -6.09 7.51 3.75
C HIS A 66 -4.66 7.77 4.26
N ILE A 67 -3.67 6.99 3.81
CA ILE A 67 -2.26 7.23 4.13
C ILE A 67 -1.80 8.59 3.57
N THR A 68 -2.18 8.91 2.34
CA THR A 68 -1.82 10.17 1.68
C THR A 68 -2.42 11.36 2.43
N ASP A 69 -3.71 11.28 2.80
CA ASP A 69 -4.40 12.30 3.59
C ASP A 69 -3.72 12.53 4.94
N LEU A 70 -3.31 11.47 5.63
CA LEU A 70 -2.58 11.57 6.89
C LEU A 70 -1.20 12.20 6.71
N GLN A 71 -0.47 11.83 5.66
CA GLN A 71 0.83 12.44 5.36
C GLN A 71 0.69 13.94 5.09
N ASP A 72 -0.31 14.35 4.33
CA ASP A 72 -0.53 15.75 4.00
C ASP A 72 -1.03 16.54 5.21
N PHE A 73 -1.86 15.94 6.07
CA PHE A 73 -2.23 16.52 7.36
C PHE A 73 -1.01 16.78 8.25
N ILE A 74 -0.09 15.81 8.36
CA ILE A 74 1.14 15.98 9.15
C ILE A 74 2.05 17.06 8.55
N LYS A 75 2.23 17.10 7.22
CA LYS A 75 3.04 18.13 6.55
C LYS A 75 2.44 19.54 6.66
N ALA A 76 1.11 19.66 6.67
CA ALA A 76 0.41 20.92 6.79
C ALA A 76 0.55 21.54 8.20
N GLN A 77 0.90 20.74 9.21
CA GLN A 77 1.23 21.28 10.52
C GLN A 77 2.55 22.03 10.44
N THR A 78 2.53 23.31 10.81
CA THR A 78 3.73 24.12 10.97
C THR A 78 4.62 23.51 12.04
N ALA A 79 5.77 22.97 11.63
CA ALA A 79 6.82 22.47 12.51
C ALA A 79 7.66 23.60 13.14
N ASP A 80 7.27 24.85 12.92
CA ASP A 80 7.88 26.02 13.53
C ASP A 80 7.58 26.02 15.04
N LEU A 81 8.39 25.28 15.79
CA LEU A 81 8.60 25.50 17.22
C LEU A 81 9.27 26.88 17.37
N THR A 82 8.47 27.93 17.27
CA THR A 82 8.88 29.31 17.55
C THR A 82 9.15 29.51 19.04
N GLU A 83 8.60 28.65 19.90
CA GLU A 83 8.77 28.70 21.35
C GLU A 83 9.08 27.32 21.94
N PHE A 84 10.05 27.31 22.86
CA PHE A 84 10.38 26.13 23.67
C PHE A 84 9.28 25.92 24.72
N ASP A 85 8.58 24.78 24.63
CA ASP A 85 7.60 24.36 25.64
C ASP A 85 8.19 23.23 26.51
N GLU A 86 8.52 23.57 27.76
CA GLU A 86 9.10 22.64 28.73
C GLU A 86 8.17 21.47 29.07
N ALA A 87 6.85 21.69 29.10
CA ALA A 87 5.88 20.64 29.42
C ALA A 87 5.77 19.64 28.27
N LEU A 88 5.82 20.11 27.02
CA LEU A 88 5.91 19.23 25.85
C LEU A 88 7.22 18.44 25.88
N VAL A 89 8.37 19.08 26.06
CA VAL A 89 9.67 18.37 26.08
C VAL A 89 9.69 17.29 27.16
N LYS A 90 9.25 17.58 28.39
CA LYS A 90 9.13 16.57 29.47
C LYS A 90 8.15 15.45 29.14
N ARG A 91 7.11 15.72 28.35
CA ARG A 91 6.16 14.70 27.91
C ARG A 91 6.78 13.72 26.93
N TRP A 92 7.66 14.16 26.03
CA TRP A 92 8.28 13.32 25.00
C TRP A 92 9.60 12.68 25.42
N LEU A 93 10.35 13.33 26.32
CA LEU A 93 11.64 12.85 26.81
C LEU A 93 11.48 11.59 27.67
N LYS A 94 12.29 10.56 27.40
CA LYS A 94 12.41 9.37 28.25
C LYS A 94 13.58 9.52 29.22
N GLN A 95 14.79 9.75 28.70
CA GLN A 95 15.98 10.00 29.51
C GLN A 95 17.04 10.78 28.73
N ILE A 96 17.97 11.36 29.47
CA ILE A 96 19.17 12.02 28.92
C ILE A 96 20.39 11.39 29.59
N THR A 97 21.31 10.88 28.79
CA THR A 97 22.57 10.29 29.25
C THR A 97 23.72 11.21 28.84
N VAL A 98 24.47 11.70 29.83
CA VAL A 98 25.58 12.64 29.61
C VAL A 98 26.91 11.88 29.59
N TRP A 99 27.68 12.08 28.52
CA TRP A 99 29.01 11.51 28.32
C TRP A 99 30.08 12.62 28.36
N PRO A 100 31.37 12.28 28.35
CA PRO A 100 32.44 13.29 28.37
C PRO A 100 32.47 14.22 27.14
N ASP A 101 32.09 13.70 25.97
CA ASP A 101 32.21 14.33 24.65
C ASP A 101 30.86 14.66 23.97
N HIS A 102 29.78 13.99 24.36
CA HIS A 102 28.45 14.17 23.78
C HIS A 102 27.34 13.92 24.81
N CYS A 103 26.10 14.12 24.37
CA CYS A 103 24.91 13.79 25.14
C CYS A 103 23.95 12.96 24.28
N THR A 104 23.44 11.86 24.81
CA THR A 104 22.41 11.05 24.15
C THR A 104 21.05 11.40 24.74
N VAL A 105 20.12 11.83 23.88
CA VAL A 105 18.72 12.11 24.24
C VAL A 105 17.84 10.99 23.71
N GLU A 106 17.16 10.28 24.60
CA GLU A 106 16.21 9.22 24.23
C GLU A 106 14.77 9.73 24.39
N LEU A 107 13.99 9.65 23.32
CA LEU A 107 12.56 9.98 23.30
C LEU A 107 11.74 8.75 23.70
N LYS A 108 10.53 8.96 24.21
CA LYS A 108 9.58 7.88 24.52
C LYS A 108 9.15 7.07 23.30
N SER A 109 9.32 7.61 22.10
CA SER A 109 9.14 6.88 20.84
C SER A 109 10.22 5.83 20.58
N GLY A 110 11.30 5.81 21.37
CA GLY A 110 12.49 4.97 21.15
C GLY A 110 13.50 5.56 20.18
N VAL A 111 13.23 6.76 19.63
CA VAL A 111 14.21 7.52 18.84
C VAL A 111 15.28 8.07 19.79
N SER A 112 16.54 7.83 19.44
CA SER A 112 17.70 8.38 20.14
C SER A 112 18.45 9.35 19.24
N VAL A 113 18.85 10.48 19.81
CA VAL A 113 19.65 11.51 19.12
C VAL A 113 20.90 11.77 19.93
N ASP A 114 22.06 11.65 19.30
CA ASP A 114 23.33 12.07 19.88
C ASP A 114 23.60 13.52 19.49
N ILE A 115 23.90 14.32 20.51
CA ILE A 115 24.20 15.74 20.39
C ILE A 115 25.66 15.92 20.81
N ASP A 116 26.50 16.21 19.82
CA ASP A 116 27.87 16.63 20.04
C ASP A 116 27.89 17.96 20.79
N ARG A 117 28.94 18.15 21.60
CA ARG A 117 29.07 19.30 22.49
C ARG A 117 29.42 20.61 21.78
#